data_AF-A0A3E3EH01-F1
#
_entry.id   AF-A0A3E3EH01-F1
#
_cell.length_a   1.000
_cell.length_b   1.000
_cell.length_c   1.000
_cell.angle_alpha   90.00
_cell.angle_beta   90.00
_cell.angle_gamma   90.00
#
_symmetry.space_group_name_H-M   'P 1'
#
loop_
_entity.id
_entity.type
_entity.pdbx_description
1 polymer ?
#
loop_
_entity_poly.entity_id
_entity_poly.type
_entity_poly.pdbx_seq_one_letter_code
_entity_poly.pdbx_strand_id
1 'polypeptide(L)'
;MKKQSYQKVIDKDIIEVKQYLLDISEGYWMQDIHDLINISMDVKIIRKKLMRRKDLELAVFSKIKKLIDQAQGLNEMENHLIMMNLLLDKHYSPMLTYKYKLLNYIIENGGFSIETYCLLRHLIKFTNNNLNDFIMALATRLNFSNERYHYLASHILLLEKQYKKVYNHLEYITIDERLGRYLPALYNFSPRLYNKYARMMYIPLNLAIM
;
A
#
# COMPACT_ATOMS: atom_id res chain seq x y z
N MET A 1 7.71 16.35 -0.04
CA MET A 1 7.43 15.18 -0.92
C MET A 1 5.95 14.82 -0.84
N LYS A 2 5.21 14.76 -1.96
CA LYS A 2 3.83 14.24 -1.95
C LYS A 2 3.89 12.77 -1.50
N LYS A 3 3.27 12.45 -0.34
CA LYS A 3 3.17 11.07 0.16
C LYS A 3 2.49 10.19 -0.91
N GLN A 4 2.95 8.94 -1.06
CA GLN A 4 2.25 7.97 -1.91
C GLN A 4 0.88 7.64 -1.31
N SER A 5 -0.02 7.11 -2.12
CA SER A 5 -1.38 6.77 -1.69
C SER A 5 -1.37 5.84 -0.46
N TYR A 6 -0.58 4.77 -0.49
CA TYR A 6 -0.51 3.86 0.66
C TYR A 6 0.05 4.52 1.94
N GLN A 7 0.84 5.59 1.80
CA GLN A 7 1.38 6.36 2.94
C GLN A 7 0.41 7.45 3.43
N LYS A 8 -0.60 7.80 2.62
CA LYS A 8 -1.63 8.81 2.93
C LYS A 8 -2.85 8.23 3.61
N VAL A 9 -3.12 6.93 3.46
CA VAL A 9 -4.45 6.38 3.70
C VAL A 9 -4.44 5.23 4.73
N ILE A 10 -3.55 5.26 5.73
CA ILE A 10 -3.53 4.23 6.80
C ILE A 10 -4.44 4.61 7.97
N ASP A 11 -4.60 5.91 8.23
CA ASP A 11 -5.36 6.44 9.36
C ASP A 11 -6.53 7.26 8.82
N LYS A 12 -7.66 6.59 8.54
CA LYS A 12 -8.93 7.28 8.29
C LYS A 12 -9.53 7.70 9.61
N ASP A 13 -10.00 8.93 9.68
CA ASP A 13 -10.71 9.37 10.88
C ASP A 13 -12.08 8.69 10.99
N ILE A 14 -12.68 8.77 12.17
CA ILE A 14 -13.98 8.16 12.43
C ILE A 14 -15.10 8.76 11.55
N ILE A 15 -14.99 10.02 11.14
CA ILE A 15 -15.99 10.70 10.31
C ILE A 15 -15.95 10.11 8.89
N GLU A 16 -14.76 9.97 8.31
CA GLU A 16 -14.56 9.35 7.00
C GLU A 16 -15.07 7.90 6.98
N VAL A 17 -14.79 7.12 8.03
CA VAL A 17 -15.26 5.72 8.12
C VAL A 17 -16.78 5.66 8.24
N LYS A 18 -17.40 6.55 9.03
CA LYS A 18 -18.86 6.62 9.16
C LYS A 18 -19.53 7.03 7.86
N GLN A 19 -19.01 8.05 7.19
CA GLN A 19 -19.53 8.50 5.89
C GLN A 19 -19.44 7.37 4.87
N TYR A 20 -18.30 6.70 4.80
CA TYR A 20 -18.13 5.56 3.90
C TYR A 20 -19.15 4.45 4.17
N LEU A 21 -19.36 4.07 5.44
CA LEU A 21 -20.36 3.07 5.81
C LEU A 21 -21.78 3.48 5.42
N LEU A 22 -22.14 4.75 5.61
CA LEU A 22 -23.42 5.30 5.18
C LEU A 22 -23.58 5.21 3.67
N ASP A 23 -22.57 5.63 2.91
CA ASP A 23 -22.59 5.68 1.45
C ASP A 23 -22.75 4.29 0.82
N ILE A 24 -22.19 3.25 1.46
CA ILE A 24 -22.28 1.88 0.96
C ILE A 24 -23.46 1.08 1.53
N SER A 25 -24.12 1.58 2.59
CA SER A 25 -25.21 0.88 3.24
C SER A 25 -26.46 0.86 2.37
N GLU A 26 -27.14 -0.29 2.29
CA GLU A 26 -28.31 -0.46 1.45
C GLU A 26 -29.24 -1.55 1.97
N GLY A 27 -30.51 -1.51 1.58
CA GLY A 27 -31.47 -2.58 1.88
C GLY A 27 -31.58 -2.91 3.37
N TYR A 28 -31.56 -4.21 3.69
CA TYR A 28 -31.93 -4.71 5.03
C TYR A 28 -30.98 -4.31 6.16
N TRP A 29 -29.72 -3.98 5.86
CA TRP A 29 -28.68 -3.68 6.86
C TRP A 29 -28.43 -2.18 7.03
N MET A 30 -29.17 -1.32 6.32
CA MET A 30 -29.04 0.14 6.41
C MET A 30 -29.30 0.66 7.83
N GLN A 31 -30.39 0.21 8.47
CA GLN A 31 -30.73 0.63 9.83
C GLN A 31 -29.68 0.16 10.85
N ASP A 32 -29.20 -1.07 10.71
CA ASP A 32 -28.13 -1.62 11.56
C ASP A 32 -26.84 -0.77 11.46
N ILE A 33 -26.52 -0.24 10.27
CA ILE A 33 -25.39 0.68 10.08
C ILE A 33 -25.66 2.03 10.74
N HIS A 34 -26.85 2.61 10.58
CA HIS A 34 -27.21 3.86 11.26
C HIS A 34 -27.06 3.76 12.78
N ASP A 35 -27.56 2.68 13.37
CA ASP A 35 -27.45 2.45 14.81
C ASP A 35 -25.99 2.26 15.22
N LEU A 36 -25.22 1.49 14.43
CA LEU A 36 -23.79 1.25 14.64
C LEU A 36 -22.97 2.53 14.64
N ILE A 37 -23.17 3.43 13.66
CA ILE A 37 -22.38 4.66 13.56
C ILE A 37 -22.74 5.66 14.65
N ASN A 38 -24.01 5.74 15.07
CA ASN A 38 -24.47 6.71 16.05
C ASN A 38 -23.81 6.49 17.42
N ILE A 39 -23.63 5.23 17.81
CA ILE A 39 -23.06 4.84 19.10
C ILE A 39 -21.53 4.67 19.08
N SER A 40 -20.91 4.73 17.90
CA SER A 40 -19.47 4.50 17.76
C SER A 40 -18.68 5.80 17.82
N MET A 41 -17.81 5.93 18.81
CA MET A 41 -16.91 7.09 18.97
C MET A 41 -15.55 6.92 18.29
N ASP A 42 -15.20 5.67 17.93
CA ASP A 42 -13.92 5.32 17.28
C ASP A 42 -14.12 4.11 16.36
N VAL A 43 -13.26 3.96 15.35
CA VAL A 43 -13.23 2.88 14.34
C VAL A 43 -13.08 1.53 15.02
N LYS A 44 -12.36 1.45 16.14
CA LYS A 44 -12.24 0.21 16.93
C LYS A 44 -13.58 -0.30 17.44
N ILE A 45 -14.49 0.61 17.82
CA ILE A 45 -15.84 0.26 18.30
C ILE A 45 -16.67 -0.30 17.14
N ILE A 46 -16.62 0.35 15.98
CA ILE A 46 -17.27 -0.10 14.75
C ILE A 46 -16.83 -1.53 14.44
N ARG A 47 -15.51 -1.77 14.31
CA ARG A 47 -14.93 -3.08 14.02
C ARG A 47 -15.37 -4.15 15.02
N LYS A 48 -15.31 -3.85 16.33
CA LYS A 48 -15.70 -4.80 17.39
C LYS A 48 -17.18 -5.18 17.31
N LYS A 49 -18.05 -4.24 16.95
CA LYS A 49 -19.48 -4.48 16.80
C LYS A 49 -19.79 -5.25 15.52
N LEU A 50 -19.16 -4.91 14.39
CA LEU A 50 -19.25 -5.71 13.16
C LEU A 50 -18.86 -7.16 13.43
N MET A 51 -17.70 -7.39 14.06
CA MET A 51 -17.21 -8.73 14.40
C MET A 51 -18.20 -9.55 15.26
N ARG A 52 -19.05 -8.90 16.06
CA ARG A 52 -20.09 -9.57 16.88
C ARG A 52 -21.36 -9.92 16.10
N ARG A 53 -21.69 -9.15 15.06
CA ARG A 53 -22.85 -9.36 14.17
C ARG A 53 -22.38 -9.95 12.85
N LYS A 54 -22.26 -11.29 12.78
CA LYS A 54 -21.67 -12.00 11.64
C LYS A 54 -22.41 -11.81 10.32
N ASP A 55 -23.72 -11.64 10.39
CA ASP A 55 -24.60 -11.24 9.29
C ASP A 55 -24.21 -9.87 8.72
N LEU A 56 -24.00 -8.88 9.60
CA LEU A 56 -23.62 -7.53 9.22
C LEU A 56 -22.17 -7.45 8.72
N GLU A 57 -21.25 -8.16 9.38
CA GLU A 57 -19.84 -8.29 8.94
C GLU A 57 -19.76 -8.85 7.51
N LEU A 58 -20.56 -9.88 7.22
CA LEU A 58 -20.63 -10.49 5.89
C LEU A 58 -21.25 -9.54 4.85
N ALA A 59 -22.29 -8.80 5.21
CA ALA A 59 -22.93 -7.82 4.32
C ALA A 59 -21.96 -6.70 3.94
N VAL A 60 -21.29 -6.10 4.94
CA VAL A 60 -20.24 -5.09 4.75
C VAL A 60 -19.12 -5.63 3.87
N PHE A 61 -18.60 -6.82 4.19
CA PHE A 61 -17.55 -7.45 3.38
C PHE A 61 -17.99 -7.64 1.93
N SER A 62 -19.17 -8.19 1.70
CA SER A 62 -19.69 -8.50 0.36
C SER A 62 -19.88 -7.24 -0.48
N LYS A 63 -20.38 -6.16 0.14
CA LYS A 63 -20.55 -4.87 -0.52
C LYS A 63 -19.20 -4.25 -0.90
N ILE A 64 -18.25 -4.17 0.04
CA ILE A 64 -16.93 -3.59 -0.25
C ILE A 64 -16.18 -4.44 -1.29
N LYS A 65 -16.26 -5.77 -1.20
CA LYS A 65 -15.72 -6.67 -2.22
C LYS A 65 -16.25 -6.33 -3.61
N LYS A 66 -17.57 -6.18 -3.76
CA LYS A 66 -18.20 -5.81 -5.03
C LYS A 66 -17.70 -4.46 -5.55
N LEU A 67 -17.54 -3.46 -4.68
CA LEU A 67 -17.00 -2.15 -5.05
C LEU A 67 -15.55 -2.25 -5.54
N ILE A 68 -14.70 -3.05 -4.89
CA ILE A 68 -13.33 -3.32 -5.37
C ILE A 68 -13.34 -4.00 -6.73
N ASP A 69 -14.18 -5.03 -6.91
CA ASP A 69 -14.27 -5.78 -8.17
C ASP A 69 -14.80 -4.91 -9.33
N GLN A 70 -15.51 -3.82 -9.04
CA GLN A 70 -16.11 -2.89 -10.02
C GLN A 70 -15.32 -1.59 -10.21
N ALA A 71 -14.28 -1.37 -9.40
CA ALA A 71 -13.49 -0.15 -9.42
C ALA A 71 -12.84 0.06 -10.80
N GLN A 72 -12.91 1.29 -11.30
CA GLN A 72 -12.38 1.65 -12.62
C GLN A 72 -10.90 2.06 -12.57
N GLY A 73 -10.37 2.34 -11.38
CA GLY A 73 -8.98 2.76 -11.20
C GLY A 73 -8.35 2.29 -9.90
N LEU A 74 -7.02 2.23 -9.89
CA LEU A 74 -6.23 1.76 -8.74
C LEU A 74 -6.48 2.58 -7.47
N ASN A 75 -6.71 3.89 -7.59
CA ASN A 75 -6.97 4.76 -6.43
C ASN A 75 -8.31 4.45 -5.76
N GLU A 76 -9.35 4.21 -6.55
CA GLU A 76 -10.68 3.83 -6.06
C GLU A 76 -10.62 2.45 -5.38
N MET A 77 -9.98 1.50 -6.06
CA MET A 77 -9.72 0.16 -5.55
C MET A 77 -8.95 0.18 -4.21
N GLU A 78 -7.91 1.01 -4.12
CA GLU A 78 -7.12 1.21 -2.91
C GLU A 78 -7.96 1.77 -1.77
N ASN A 79 -8.79 2.79 -2.03
CA ASN A 79 -9.65 3.38 -1.01
C ASN A 79 -10.61 2.34 -0.41
N HIS A 80 -11.29 1.55 -1.24
CA HIS A 80 -12.18 0.49 -0.78
C HIS A 80 -11.42 -0.60 0.01
N LEU A 81 -10.22 -0.99 -0.45
CA LEU A 81 -9.41 -1.98 0.23
C LEU A 81 -8.95 -1.50 1.62
N ILE A 82 -8.67 -0.21 1.76
CA ILE A 82 -8.32 0.38 3.05
C ILE A 82 -9.51 0.37 3.99
N MET A 83 -10.68 0.81 3.52
CA MET A 83 -11.90 0.75 4.32
C MET A 83 -12.20 -0.68 4.75
N MET A 84 -12.01 -1.67 3.89
CA MET A 84 -12.11 -3.10 4.24
C MET A 84 -11.16 -3.47 5.38
N ASN A 85 -9.88 -3.09 5.29
CA ASN A 85 -8.87 -3.38 6.33
C ASN A 85 -9.15 -2.67 7.66
N LEU A 86 -9.82 -1.51 7.63
CA LEU A 86 -10.19 -0.76 8.83
C LEU A 86 -11.44 -1.32 9.50
N LEU A 87 -12.40 -1.82 8.72
CA LEU A 87 -13.71 -2.25 9.19
C LEU A 87 -13.73 -3.72 9.63
N LEU A 88 -12.98 -4.59 8.96
CA LEU A 88 -13.02 -6.04 9.20
C LEU A 88 -11.88 -6.50 10.10
N ASP A 89 -12.11 -7.60 10.81
CA ASP A 89 -11.06 -8.21 11.61
C ASP A 89 -9.94 -8.77 10.72
N LYS A 90 -8.68 -8.64 11.17
CA LYS A 90 -7.50 -9.09 10.43
C LYS A 90 -7.47 -10.62 10.21
N HIS A 91 -8.21 -11.39 11.00
CA HIS A 91 -8.35 -12.84 10.90
C HIS A 91 -9.68 -13.26 10.24
N TYR A 92 -10.45 -12.32 9.68
CA TYR A 92 -11.69 -12.64 8.98
C TYR A 92 -11.41 -13.44 7.71
N SER A 93 -11.70 -14.74 7.76
CA SER A 93 -11.33 -15.71 6.72
C SER A 93 -11.78 -15.33 5.30
N PRO A 94 -13.03 -14.89 5.05
CA PRO A 94 -13.45 -14.48 3.70
C PRO A 94 -12.61 -13.34 3.11
N MET A 95 -12.22 -12.37 3.93
CA MET A 95 -11.32 -11.28 3.51
C MET A 95 -9.93 -11.81 3.17
N LEU A 96 -9.37 -12.72 3.98
CA LEU A 96 -8.05 -13.29 3.71
C LEU A 96 -8.02 -14.05 2.38
N THR A 97 -9.02 -14.90 2.13
CA THR A 97 -9.15 -15.63 0.86
C THR A 97 -9.31 -14.67 -0.32
N TYR A 98 -10.13 -13.63 -0.16
CA TYR A 98 -10.33 -12.63 -1.21
C TYR A 98 -9.05 -11.86 -1.52
N LYS A 99 -8.35 -11.36 -0.49
CA LYS A 99 -7.08 -10.64 -0.66
C LYS A 99 -6.03 -11.46 -1.40
N TYR A 100 -5.94 -12.76 -1.12
CA TYR A 100 -5.02 -13.65 -1.82
C TYR A 100 -5.37 -13.80 -3.31
N LYS A 101 -6.66 -13.95 -3.64
CA LYS A 101 -7.12 -14.00 -5.04
C LYS A 101 -6.86 -12.68 -5.76
N LEU A 102 -7.17 -11.56 -5.10
CA LEU A 102 -6.99 -10.22 -5.61
C LEU A 102 -5.51 -9.90 -5.89
N LEU A 103 -4.63 -10.33 -4.98
CA LEU A 103 -3.18 -10.22 -5.15
C LEU A 103 -2.70 -10.84 -6.46
N ASN A 104 -3.06 -12.10 -6.70
CA ASN A 104 -2.67 -12.81 -7.91
C ASN A 104 -3.28 -12.17 -9.16
N TYR A 105 -4.55 -11.78 -9.09
CA TYR A 105 -5.22 -11.09 -10.19
C TYR A 105 -4.52 -9.79 -10.61
N ILE A 106 -4.14 -8.94 -9.64
CA ILE A 106 -3.42 -7.68 -9.93
C ILE A 106 -2.06 -7.96 -10.56
N ILE A 107 -1.30 -8.93 -10.04
CA ILE A 107 0.02 -9.27 -10.56
C ILE A 107 -0.07 -9.82 -11.99
N GLU A 108 -1.05 -10.67 -12.27
CA GLU A 108 -1.23 -11.33 -13.57
C GLU A 108 -1.73 -10.38 -14.65
N ASN A 109 -2.65 -9.46 -14.31
CA ASN A 109 -3.33 -8.61 -15.30
C ASN A 109 -2.79 -7.17 -15.33
N GLY A 110 -2.38 -6.63 -14.19
CA GLY A 110 -1.86 -5.26 -14.06
C GLY A 110 -0.34 -5.16 -14.12
N GLY A 111 0.37 -6.29 -14.06
CA GLY A 111 1.82 -6.34 -13.94
C GLY A 111 2.32 -5.77 -12.61
N PHE A 112 3.56 -5.28 -12.59
CA PHE A 112 4.16 -4.69 -11.40
C PHE A 112 4.86 -3.36 -11.69
N SER A 113 4.32 -2.31 -11.07
CA SER A 113 4.77 -0.92 -11.04
C SER A 113 4.69 -0.36 -9.59
N ILE A 114 5.00 0.92 -9.42
CA ILE A 114 4.89 1.59 -8.12
C ILE A 114 3.43 1.76 -7.69
N GLU A 115 2.55 2.06 -8.64
CA GLU A 115 1.12 2.21 -8.41
C GLU A 115 0.50 0.88 -7.96
N THR A 116 0.82 -0.21 -8.66
CA THR A 116 0.38 -1.55 -8.23
C THR A 116 0.99 -1.92 -6.88
N TYR A 117 2.27 -1.59 -6.63
CA TYR A 117 2.90 -1.83 -5.32
C TYR A 117 2.13 -1.15 -4.18
N CYS A 118 1.70 0.10 -4.36
CA CYS A 118 0.91 0.82 -3.35
C CYS A 118 -0.36 0.05 -2.96
N LEU A 119 -1.04 -0.54 -3.95
CA LEU A 119 -2.20 -1.39 -3.70
C LEU A 119 -1.84 -2.71 -3.02
N LEU A 120 -0.79 -3.41 -3.52
CA LEU A 120 -0.31 -4.68 -2.96
C LEU A 120 0.12 -4.53 -1.49
N ARG A 121 0.62 -3.35 -1.10
CA ARG A 121 1.01 -3.00 0.27
C ARG A 121 -0.14 -3.04 1.29
N HIS A 122 -1.39 -2.91 0.82
CA HIS A 122 -2.60 -3.06 1.64
C HIS A 122 -3.13 -4.50 1.64
N LEU A 123 -2.68 -5.34 0.71
CA LEU A 123 -3.01 -6.77 0.66
C LEU A 123 -2.09 -7.58 1.57
N ILE A 124 -0.78 -7.29 1.52
CA ILE A 124 0.27 -8.00 2.25
C ILE A 124 0.88 -7.11 3.33
N LYS A 125 1.10 -7.67 4.52
CA LYS A 125 1.94 -7.03 5.54
C LYS A 125 3.40 -7.36 5.29
N PHE A 126 4.16 -6.40 4.77
CA PHE A 126 5.61 -6.54 4.67
C PHE A 126 6.28 -6.32 6.03
N THR A 127 7.27 -7.16 6.31
CA THR A 127 8.28 -6.96 7.36
C THR A 127 9.58 -6.53 6.71
N ASN A 128 10.53 -6.03 7.50
CA ASN A 128 11.82 -5.57 6.98
C ASN A 128 12.60 -6.66 6.23
N ASN A 129 12.31 -7.95 6.47
CA ASN A 129 13.05 -9.05 5.87
C ASN A 129 12.39 -9.56 4.59
N ASN A 130 11.06 -9.58 4.51
CA ASN A 130 10.35 -10.23 3.38
C ASN A 130 10.15 -9.34 2.15
N LEU A 131 10.37 -8.01 2.25
CA LEU A 131 10.11 -7.09 1.15
C LEU A 131 11.04 -7.33 -0.06
N ASN A 132 12.33 -7.56 0.18
CA ASN A 132 13.29 -7.82 -0.89
C ASN A 132 12.97 -9.12 -1.61
N ASP A 133 12.68 -10.17 -0.84
CA ASP A 133 12.33 -11.49 -1.36
C ASP A 133 11.06 -11.42 -2.20
N PHE A 134 10.08 -10.62 -1.77
CA PHE A 134 8.87 -10.36 -2.54
C PHE A 134 9.15 -9.65 -3.86
N ILE A 135 9.94 -8.57 -3.86
CA ILE A 135 10.30 -7.84 -5.07
C ILE A 135 11.06 -8.76 -6.04
N MET A 136 12.00 -9.57 -5.52
CA MET A 136 12.76 -10.54 -6.30
C MET A 136 11.85 -11.63 -6.89
N ALA A 137 10.96 -12.22 -6.07
CA ALA A 137 10.03 -13.24 -6.54
C ALA A 137 9.11 -12.71 -7.65
N LEU A 138 8.63 -11.46 -7.55
CA LEU A 138 7.86 -10.83 -8.61
C LEU A 138 8.69 -10.53 -9.85
N ALA A 139 9.93 -10.07 -9.70
CA ALA A 139 10.82 -9.81 -10.81
C ALA A 139 11.12 -11.09 -11.61
N THR A 140 11.34 -12.21 -10.92
CA THR A 140 11.48 -13.53 -11.53
C THR A 140 10.19 -13.97 -12.21
N ARG A 141 9.05 -13.88 -11.50
CA ARG A 141 7.73 -14.28 -12.03
C ARG A 141 7.33 -13.50 -13.29
N LEU A 142 7.68 -12.22 -13.36
CA LEU A 142 7.33 -11.30 -14.45
C LEU A 142 8.47 -11.08 -15.45
N ASN A 143 9.56 -11.86 -15.37
CA ASN A 143 10.72 -11.80 -16.26
C ASN A 143 11.27 -10.37 -16.46
N PHE A 144 11.55 -9.67 -15.37
CA PHE A 144 12.10 -8.33 -15.42
C PHE A 144 13.53 -8.32 -15.98
N SER A 145 13.85 -7.26 -16.75
CA SER A 145 15.25 -6.94 -17.03
C SER A 145 15.96 -6.52 -15.75
N ASN A 146 17.30 -6.65 -15.75
CA ASN A 146 18.11 -6.28 -14.59
C ASN A 146 17.88 -4.81 -14.19
N GLU A 147 17.91 -3.90 -15.16
CA GLU A 147 17.65 -2.47 -14.94
C GLU A 147 16.25 -2.23 -14.34
N ARG A 148 15.21 -2.85 -14.90
CA ARG A 148 13.83 -2.70 -14.39
C ARG A 148 13.69 -3.21 -12.96
N TYR A 149 14.32 -4.34 -12.64
CA TYR A 149 14.36 -4.89 -11.29
C TYR A 149 15.00 -3.90 -10.31
N HIS A 150 16.21 -3.43 -10.60
CA HIS A 150 16.92 -2.51 -9.71
C HIS A 150 16.21 -1.16 -9.56
N TYR A 151 15.55 -0.67 -10.63
CA TYR A 151 14.80 0.58 -10.59
C TYR A 151 13.57 0.47 -9.67
N LEU A 152 12.73 -0.56 -9.87
CA LEU A 152 11.55 -0.79 -9.03
C LEU A 152 11.93 -1.12 -7.59
N ALA A 153 12.97 -1.95 -7.39
CA ALA A 153 13.48 -2.25 -6.05
C ALA A 153 13.94 -0.99 -5.33
N SER A 154 14.72 -0.11 -5.98
CA SER A 154 15.17 1.15 -5.40
C SER A 154 13.99 2.03 -4.99
N HIS A 155 13.02 2.23 -5.89
CA HIS A 155 11.87 3.09 -5.62
C HIS A 155 11.03 2.53 -4.46
N ILE A 156 10.73 1.24 -4.45
CA ILE A 156 9.95 0.59 -3.37
C ILE A 156 10.69 0.66 -2.03
N LEU A 157 12.00 0.40 -2.02
CA LEU A 157 12.80 0.46 -0.79
C LEU A 157 12.90 1.88 -0.24
N LEU A 158 13.00 2.88 -1.11
CA LEU A 158 12.94 4.29 -0.73
C LEU A 158 11.58 4.64 -0.11
N LEU A 159 10.49 4.14 -0.68
CA LEU A 159 9.14 4.33 -0.15
C LEU A 159 8.95 3.71 1.24
N GLU A 160 9.49 2.51 1.46
CA GLU A 160 9.50 1.83 2.76
C GLU A 160 10.62 2.31 3.70
N LYS A 161 11.35 3.38 3.33
CA LYS A 161 12.44 3.98 4.10
C LYS A 161 13.58 3.01 4.44
N GLN A 162 13.77 1.96 3.63
CA GLN A 162 14.85 0.98 3.78
C GLN A 162 16.15 1.47 3.11
N TYR A 163 16.60 2.67 3.48
CA TYR A 163 17.70 3.40 2.81
C TYR A 163 19.00 2.60 2.70
N LYS A 164 19.36 1.82 3.73
CA LYS A 164 20.56 0.98 3.72
C LYS A 164 20.59 0.02 2.51
N LYS A 165 19.45 -0.57 2.17
CA LYS A 165 19.34 -1.56 1.09
C LYS A 165 19.31 -0.92 -0.28
N VAL A 166 18.79 0.30 -0.40
CA VAL A 166 18.74 1.05 -1.67
C VAL A 166 20.12 1.18 -2.28
N TYR A 167 21.17 1.40 -1.47
CA TYR A 167 22.55 1.51 -1.95
C TYR A 167 23.06 0.29 -2.72
N ASN A 168 22.47 -0.90 -2.52
CA ASN A 168 22.82 -2.11 -3.28
C ASN A 168 22.24 -2.11 -4.70
N HIS A 169 21.32 -1.19 -5.01
CA HIS A 169 20.65 -1.11 -6.31
C HIS A 169 21.05 0.13 -7.11
N LEU A 170 21.53 1.20 -6.44
CA LEU A 170 21.81 2.48 -7.09
C LEU A 170 22.88 2.41 -8.19
N GLU A 171 23.80 1.44 -8.14
CA GLU A 171 24.84 1.29 -9.17
C GLU A 171 24.32 0.76 -10.52
N TYR A 172 23.11 0.19 -10.53
CA TYR A 172 22.51 -0.45 -11.70
C TYR A 172 21.47 0.43 -12.41
N ILE A 173 21.27 1.66 -11.94
CA ILE A 173 20.21 2.53 -12.44
C ILE A 173 20.68 3.97 -12.62
N THR A 174 20.02 4.65 -13.57
CA THR A 174 20.11 6.11 -13.68
C THR A 174 19.06 6.75 -12.79
N ILE A 175 19.48 7.72 -11.97
CA ILE A 175 18.54 8.47 -11.11
C ILE A 175 17.82 9.53 -11.96
N ASP A 176 16.52 9.32 -12.12
CA ASP A 176 15.61 10.31 -12.71
C ASP A 176 15.05 11.27 -11.64
N GLU A 177 14.17 12.18 -12.05
CA GLU A 177 13.50 13.12 -11.14
C GLU A 177 12.72 12.39 -10.02
N ARG A 178 12.10 11.25 -10.33
CA ARG A 178 11.25 10.49 -9.39
C ARG A 178 12.05 9.88 -8.25
N LEU A 179 13.25 9.40 -8.52
CA LEU A 179 14.18 8.89 -7.51
C LEU A 179 15.01 10.02 -6.89
N GLY A 180 15.35 11.05 -7.68
CA GLY A 180 16.17 12.20 -7.28
C GLY A 180 15.63 12.93 -6.05
N ARG A 181 14.30 13.01 -5.90
CA ARG A 181 13.65 13.59 -4.71
C ARG A 181 14.01 12.92 -3.37
N TYR A 182 14.56 11.70 -3.40
CA TYR A 182 14.99 10.98 -2.19
C TYR A 182 16.47 11.16 -1.87
N LEU A 183 17.25 11.85 -2.71
CA LEU A 183 18.68 12.07 -2.48
C LEU A 183 18.97 12.72 -1.11
N PRO A 184 18.23 13.77 -0.66
CA PRO A 184 18.46 14.33 0.67
C PRO A 184 18.21 13.32 1.80
N ALA A 185 17.20 12.46 1.65
CA ALA A 185 16.90 11.41 2.63
C ALA A 185 18.00 10.32 2.67
N LEU A 186 18.54 9.94 1.52
CA LEU A 186 19.67 9.02 1.41
C LEU A 186 20.94 9.60 2.04
N TYR A 187 21.23 10.88 1.78
CA TYR A 187 22.34 11.60 2.39
C TYR A 187 22.19 11.67 3.91
N ASN A 188 21.04 12.12 4.41
CA ASN A 188 20.75 12.21 5.85
C ASN A 188 20.83 10.86 6.56
N PHE A 189 20.45 9.77 5.88
CA PHE A 189 20.60 8.42 6.44
C PHE A 189 22.07 8.03 6.61
N SER A 190 22.91 8.28 5.61
CA SER A 190 24.35 8.01 5.71
C SER A 190 25.16 8.83 4.69
N PRO A 191 25.77 9.96 5.10
CA PRO A 191 26.60 10.77 4.23
C PRO A 191 27.78 9.97 3.64
N ARG A 192 28.32 9.02 4.42
CA ARG A 192 29.41 8.14 3.98
C ARG A 192 29.01 7.26 2.79
N LEU A 193 27.85 6.59 2.87
CA LEU A 193 27.36 5.74 1.78
C LEU A 193 26.96 6.59 0.56
N TYR A 194 26.33 7.73 0.81
CA TYR A 194 25.98 8.68 -0.24
C TYR A 194 27.20 9.17 -1.01
N ASN A 195 28.25 9.60 -0.31
CA ASN A 195 29.48 10.08 -0.94
C ASN A 195 30.20 8.96 -1.71
N LYS A 196 30.16 7.72 -1.23
CA LYS A 196 30.67 6.56 -1.97
C LYS A 196 29.92 6.42 -3.31
N TYR A 197 28.59 6.46 -3.26
CA TYR A 197 27.75 6.40 -4.45
C TYR A 197 27.98 7.58 -5.42
N ALA A 198 27.95 8.82 -4.91
CA ALA A 198 28.11 10.02 -5.71
C ALA A 198 29.45 10.06 -6.46
N ARG A 199 30.53 9.59 -5.84
CA ARG A 199 31.84 9.44 -6.48
C ARG A 199 31.84 8.41 -7.62
N MET A 200 31.12 7.30 -7.46
CA MET A 200 31.03 6.26 -8.50
C MET A 200 30.23 6.74 -9.73
N MET A 201 29.23 7.59 -9.52
CA MET A 201 28.32 8.07 -10.56
C MET A 201 28.64 9.46 -11.12
N TYR A 202 29.73 10.10 -10.68
CA TYR A 202 30.08 11.49 -11.04
C TYR A 202 28.93 12.48 -10.83
N ILE A 203 28.06 12.25 -9.84
CA ILE A 203 26.94 13.15 -9.53
C ILE A 203 27.48 14.36 -8.78
N PRO A 204 27.26 15.60 -9.26
CA PRO A 204 27.73 16.78 -8.56
C PRO A 204 27.02 16.90 -7.19
N LEU A 205 27.82 17.12 -6.14
CA LEU A 205 27.39 17.13 -4.72
C LEU A 205 26.30 18.17 -4.40
N ASN A 206 26.10 19.15 -5.27
CA ASN A 206 25.10 20.21 -5.13
C ASN A 206 23.64 19.71 -5.17
N LEU A 207 23.37 18.51 -5.69
CA LEU A 207 22.03 17.89 -5.69
C LEU A 207 21.64 17.24 -4.34
N ALA A 208 22.58 17.11 -3.39
CA ALA A 208 22.35 16.46 -2.10
C ALA A 208 21.99 17.43 -0.96
N ILE A 209 22.26 18.74 -1.15
CA ILE A 209 22.27 19.77 -0.09
C ILE A 209 21.03 20.70 -0.16
N MET A 210 20.12 20.49 -1.13
CA MET A 210 18.81 21.16 -1.20
C MET A 210 17.73 20.39 -0.47
#